data_AF-A0A242DHQ2-F1
#
_entry.id   AF-A0A242DHQ2-F1
#
_cell.length_a   1.000
_cell.length_b   1.000
_cell.length_c   1.000
_cell.angle_alpha   90.00
_cell.angle_beta   90.00
_cell.angle_gamma   90.00
#
_symmetry.space_group_name_H-M   'P 1'
#
loop_
_entity.id
_entity.type
_entity.pdbx_description
1 polymer ?
#
loop_
_entity_poly.entity_id
_entity_poly.type
_entity_poly.pdbx_seq_one_letter_code
_entity_poly.pdbx_strand_id
1 'polypeptide(L)'
;MRKPMNKTTYKEFEKVINETENYSFEYSNDKVHVFYDYRHGEQVPSSYSIRQPLFTISLIKAFEIIAPYGYRFVGMKQLKDFSKIEQISLDLSNTPICFRE
;
A
#
# COMPACT_ATOMS: atom_id res chain seq x y z
N MET A 1 10.41 3.24 24.97
CA MET A 1 9.23 4.05 24.60
C MET A 1 9.28 4.30 23.09
N ARG A 2 8.32 3.81 22.31
CA ARG A 2 8.25 4.12 20.86
C ARG A 2 7.95 5.61 20.73
N LYS A 3 8.76 6.35 19.96
CA LYS A 3 8.45 7.74 19.56
C LYS A 3 7.07 7.76 18.90
N PRO A 4 6.24 8.81 19.08
CA PRO A 4 5.00 8.92 18.34
C PRO A 4 5.32 8.85 16.84
N MET A 5 4.72 7.87 16.15
CA MET A 5 4.77 7.79 14.69
C MET A 5 4.21 9.10 14.13
N ASN A 6 4.86 9.65 13.11
CA ASN A 6 4.31 10.76 12.34
C ASN A 6 2.87 10.39 11.96
N LYS A 7 1.92 11.26 12.28
CA LYS A 7 0.50 11.05 11.95
C LYS A 7 0.35 11.11 10.44
N THR A 8 0.30 9.96 9.78
CA THR A 8 0.12 9.91 8.32
C THR A 8 -1.34 10.14 7.95
N THR A 9 -1.56 11.07 7.03
CA THR A 9 -2.90 11.40 6.49
C THR A 9 -3.14 10.74 5.14
N TYR A 10 -4.40 10.74 4.66
CA TYR A 10 -4.71 10.28 3.31
C TYR A 10 -3.95 11.08 2.26
N LYS A 11 -3.85 12.42 2.41
CA LYS A 11 -3.11 13.26 1.45
C LYS A 11 -1.63 12.91 1.36
N GLU A 12 -0.99 12.64 2.50
CA GLU A 12 0.42 12.25 2.54
C GLU A 12 0.62 10.88 1.88
N PHE A 13 -0.26 9.93 2.21
CA PHE A 13 -0.27 8.61 1.59
C PHE A 13 -0.44 8.68 0.06
N GLU A 14 -1.46 9.40 -0.41
CA GLU A 14 -1.77 9.55 -1.84
C GLU A 14 -0.60 10.21 -2.59
N LYS A 15 -0.02 11.27 -2.01
CA LYS A 15 1.16 11.93 -2.57
C LYS A 15 2.31 10.95 -2.73
N VAL A 16 2.62 10.18 -1.68
CA VAL A 16 3.73 9.21 -1.72
C VAL A 16 3.50 8.13 -2.77
N ILE A 17 2.28 7.59 -2.89
CA ILE A 17 2.00 6.56 -3.91
C ILE A 17 2.09 7.15 -5.31
N ASN A 18 1.46 8.30 -5.57
CA ASN A 18 1.47 8.93 -6.90
C ASN A 18 2.88 9.37 -7.37
N GLU A 19 3.76 9.71 -6.44
CA GLU A 19 5.17 10.02 -6.73
C GLU A 19 6.05 8.78 -6.91
N THR A 20 5.55 7.58 -6.56
CA THR A 20 6.32 6.33 -6.65
C THR A 20 5.91 5.56 -7.91
N GLU A 21 6.87 5.34 -8.79
CA GLU A 21 6.66 4.65 -10.06
C GLU A 21 6.15 3.22 -9.87
N ASN A 22 5.23 2.78 -10.73
CA ASN A 22 4.61 1.45 -10.74
C ASN A 22 3.74 1.15 -9.50
N TYR A 23 3.31 2.15 -8.74
CA TYR A 23 2.32 1.97 -7.68
C TYR A 23 1.09 2.82 -7.92
N SER A 24 -0.05 2.28 -7.52
CA SER A 24 -1.32 2.97 -7.56
C SER A 24 -2.23 2.47 -6.45
N PHE A 25 -3.31 3.21 -6.21
CA PHE A 25 -4.29 2.87 -5.21
C PHE A 25 -5.71 3.11 -5.72
N GLU A 26 -6.68 2.43 -5.13
CA GLU A 26 -8.11 2.63 -5.40
C GLU A 26 -8.90 2.60 -4.10
N TYR A 27 -9.85 3.52 -3.98
CA TYR A 27 -10.83 3.51 -2.90
C TYR A 27 -12.03 2.66 -3.31
N SER A 28 -12.38 1.66 -2.48
CA SER A 28 -13.57 0.83 -2.68
C SER A 28 -14.05 0.29 -1.35
N ASN A 29 -15.37 0.31 -1.10
CA ASN A 29 -16.03 -0.34 0.04
C ASN A 29 -15.28 -0.19 1.39
N ASP A 30 -15.16 1.04 1.88
CA ASP A 30 -14.50 1.38 3.15
C ASP A 30 -13.03 0.95 3.24
N LYS A 31 -12.37 0.79 2.08
CA LYS A 31 -10.99 0.34 1.99
C LYS A 31 -10.20 1.10 0.93
N VAL A 32 -8.88 1.10 1.12
CA VAL A 32 -7.89 1.51 0.12
C VAL A 32 -7.17 0.27 -0.36
N HIS A 33 -7.30 -0.06 -1.63
CA HIS A 33 -6.54 -1.12 -2.28
C HIS A 33 -5.26 -0.55 -2.86
N VAL A 34 -4.12 -1.18 -2.59
CA VAL A 34 -2.81 -0.78 -3.13
C VAL A 34 -2.33 -1.83 -4.11
N PHE A 35 -1.84 -1.38 -5.26
CA PHE A 35 -1.43 -2.21 -6.39
C PHE A 35 -0.01 -1.90 -6.82
N TYR A 36 0.62 -2.90 -7.44
CA TYR A 36 1.79 -2.73 -8.28
C TYR A 36 1.36 -2.80 -9.75
N ASP A 37 1.69 -1.78 -10.53
CA ASP A 37 1.33 -1.67 -11.93
C ASP A 37 2.52 -2.09 -12.79
N TYR A 38 2.42 -3.25 -13.42
CA TYR A 38 3.46 -3.70 -14.33
C TYR A 38 3.40 -2.89 -15.63
N ARG A 39 4.44 -2.11 -15.91
CA ARG A 39 4.55 -1.37 -17.17
C ARG A 39 5.03 -2.28 -18.30
N HIS A 40 4.63 -1.93 -19.53
CA HIS A 40 5.14 -2.58 -20.74
C HIS A 40 6.67 -2.51 -20.79
N GLY A 41 7.33 -3.68 -20.69
CA GLY A 41 8.78 -3.81 -20.72
C GLY A 41 9.34 -4.64 -19.57
N GLU A 42 8.60 -4.78 -18.47
CA GLU A 42 8.94 -5.74 -17.42
C GLU A 42 8.48 -7.15 -17.86
N GLN A 43 9.28 -8.18 -17.53
CA GLN A 43 8.88 -9.58 -17.79
C GLN A 43 7.71 -9.94 -16.87
N VAL A 44 6.50 -9.59 -17.28
CA VAL A 44 5.26 -10.01 -16.62
C VAL A 44 5.03 -11.47 -17.02
N PRO A 45 5.04 -12.43 -16.08
CA PRO A 45 4.65 -13.79 -16.40
C PRO A 45 3.21 -13.75 -16.92
N SER A 46 2.93 -14.42 -18.05
CA SER A 46 1.65 -14.35 -18.78
C SER A 46 0.37 -14.61 -17.95
N SER A 47 0.50 -15.13 -16.73
CA SER A 47 -0.57 -15.35 -15.75
C SER A 47 -0.92 -14.13 -14.89
N TYR A 48 -0.15 -13.04 -14.93
CA TYR A 48 -0.38 -11.85 -14.09
C TYR A 48 -1.24 -10.82 -14.82
N SER A 49 -2.21 -10.25 -14.10
CA SER A 49 -2.94 -9.05 -14.53
C SER A 49 -1.99 -7.86 -14.69
N ILE A 50 -2.39 -6.86 -15.50
CA ILE A 50 -1.65 -5.60 -15.70
C ILE A 50 -1.30 -4.92 -14.37
N ARG A 51 -2.09 -5.19 -13.32
CA ARG A 51 -1.88 -4.71 -11.95
C ARG A 51 -1.96 -5.88 -10.99
N GLN A 52 -1.05 -5.92 -10.01
CA GLN A 52 -1.00 -6.92 -8.95
C GLN A 52 -1.47 -6.31 -7.64
N PRO A 53 -2.52 -6.84 -6.98
CA PRO A 53 -2.90 -6.38 -5.65
C PRO A 53 -1.78 -6.73 -4.64
N LEU A 54 -1.38 -5.73 -3.86
CA LEU A 54 -0.36 -5.86 -2.81
C LEU A 54 -1.01 -6.06 -1.45
N PHE A 55 -1.86 -5.12 -1.04
CA PHE A 55 -2.58 -5.18 0.22
C PHE A 55 -3.71 -4.14 0.24
N THR A 56 -4.49 -4.15 1.31
CA THR A 56 -5.67 -3.30 1.47
C THR A 56 -5.70 -2.71 2.87
N ILE A 57 -5.99 -1.41 2.99
CA ILE A 57 -6.06 -0.67 4.27
C ILE A 57 -7.52 -0.37 4.58
N SER A 58 -7.96 -0.62 5.81
CA SER A 58 -9.32 -0.27 6.25
C SER A 58 -9.46 1.23 6.53
N LEU A 59 -10.52 1.85 6.00
CA LEU A 59 -10.89 3.25 6.28
C LEU A 59 -11.68 3.39 7.59
N ILE A 60 -12.35 2.31 8.01
CA ILE A 60 -13.24 2.29 9.17
C ILE A 60 -12.64 1.59 10.40
N LYS A 61 -11.49 0.93 10.24
CA LYS A 61 -10.74 0.31 11.34
C LYS A 61 -9.27 0.71 11.29
N ALA A 62 -8.73 1.14 12.42
CA ALA A 62 -7.31 1.37 12.56
C ALA A 62 -6.55 0.04 12.71
N PHE A 63 -5.27 0.04 12.37
CA PHE A 63 -4.33 -1.08 12.52
C PHE A 63 -4.65 -2.31 11.65
N GLU A 64 -5.51 -2.17 10.64
CA GLU A 64 -5.91 -3.27 9.78
C GLU A 64 -5.34 -3.08 8.36
N ILE A 65 -4.34 -3.90 8.03
CA ILE A 65 -3.89 -4.16 6.66
C ILE A 65 -4.23 -5.60 6.30
N ILE A 66 -5.05 -5.77 5.28
CA ILE A 66 -5.45 -7.05 4.73
C ILE A 66 -4.63 -7.28 3.47
N ALA A 67 -3.69 -8.24 3.52
CA ALA A 67 -3.02 -8.69 2.32
C ALA A 67 -3.75 -9.88 1.69
N PRO A 68 -3.80 -9.99 0.35
CA PRO A 68 -4.19 -11.24 -0.29
C PRO A 68 -3.28 -12.37 0.17
N TYR A 69 -3.80 -13.61 0.17
CA TYR A 69 -3.13 -14.82 0.67
C TYR A 69 -1.61 -14.83 0.43
N GLY A 70 -0.84 -15.08 1.50
CA GLY A 70 0.61 -15.22 1.38
C GLY A 70 1.41 -13.93 1.58
N TYR A 71 1.07 -13.09 2.57
CA TYR A 71 1.96 -12.02 3.10
C TYR A 71 3.35 -12.53 3.57
N ARG A 72 3.64 -13.83 3.42
CA ARG A 72 4.98 -14.41 3.37
C ARG A 72 5.70 -13.96 2.09
N PHE A 73 5.91 -12.65 2.00
CA PHE A 73 6.53 -11.86 0.94
C PHE A 73 8.06 -12.00 0.99
N VAL A 74 8.61 -13.06 0.37
CA VAL A 74 9.99 -12.97 -0.13
C VAL A 74 10.00 -12.33 -1.52
N GLY A 75 9.01 -12.66 -2.36
CA GLY A 75 8.92 -12.16 -3.73
C GLY A 75 8.63 -10.66 -3.84
N MET A 76 7.67 -10.11 -3.08
CA MET A 76 7.32 -8.69 -3.26
C MET A 76 8.31 -7.72 -2.61
N LYS A 77 9.13 -8.19 -1.64
CA LYS A 77 10.25 -7.39 -1.12
C LYS A 77 11.32 -7.08 -2.17
N GLN A 78 11.29 -7.80 -3.30
CA GLN A 78 12.16 -7.56 -4.44
C GLN A 78 11.62 -6.47 -5.37
N LEU A 79 10.35 -6.08 -5.22
CA LEU A 79 9.80 -4.96 -5.99
C LEU A 79 10.49 -3.67 -5.55
N LYS A 80 10.92 -2.90 -6.55
CA LYS A 80 11.56 -1.60 -6.33
C LYS A 80 10.64 -0.70 -5.50
N ASP A 81 11.22 0.00 -4.52
CA ASP A 81 10.51 0.94 -3.63
C ASP A 81 9.37 0.35 -2.79
N PHE A 82 9.21 -0.98 -2.75
CA PHE A 82 8.14 -1.63 -1.98
C PHE A 82 8.19 -1.27 -0.49
N SER A 83 9.38 -1.24 0.12
CA SER A 83 9.53 -0.90 1.53
C SER A 83 9.00 0.50 1.87
N LYS A 84 9.10 1.45 0.92
CA LYS A 84 8.55 2.82 1.10
C LYS A 84 7.02 2.78 1.11
N ILE A 85 6.44 2.02 0.20
CA ILE A 85 4.99 1.83 0.06
C ILE A 85 4.41 1.06 1.24
N GLU A 86 5.10 0.01 1.70
CA GLU A 86 4.75 -0.73 2.90
C GLU A 86 4.77 0.18 4.14
N GLN A 87 5.82 0.98 4.32
CA GLN A 87 5.94 1.85 5.48
C GLN A 87 4.85 2.92 5.53
N ILE A 88 4.58 3.64 4.43
CA ILE A 88 3.53 4.68 4.42
C ILE A 88 2.13 4.08 4.64
N SER A 89 1.92 2.85 4.18
CA SER A 89 0.65 2.13 4.35
C SER A 89 0.46 1.65 5.79
N LEU A 90 1.52 1.15 6.41
CA LEU A 90 1.55 0.82 7.83
C LEU A 90 1.34 2.06 8.69
N ASP A 91 1.98 3.18 8.34
CA ASP A 91 1.84 4.43 9.06
C ASP A 91 0.40 4.94 8.99
N LEU A 92 -0.21 4.97 7.79
CA LEU A 92 -1.62 5.33 7.63
C LEU A 92 -2.54 4.39 8.43
N SER A 93 -2.31 3.08 8.35
CA SER A 93 -3.11 2.09 9.08
C SER A 93 -3.00 2.30 10.60
N ASN A 94 -1.81 2.59 11.11
CA ASN A 94 -1.55 2.84 12.52
C ASN A 94 -2.04 4.21 13.00
N THR A 95 -2.24 5.19 12.12
CA THR A 95 -2.87 6.47 12.46
C THR A 95 -4.35 6.22 12.81
N PRO A 96 -4.84 6.66 13.98
CA PRO A 96 -6.26 6.55 14.31
C PRO A 96 -7.11 7.31 13.29
N ILE A 97 -8.29 6.79 12.96
CA ILE A 97 -9.12 7.25 11.83
C ILE A 97 -9.40 8.76 11.89
N CYS A 98 -9.68 9.30 13.08
CA CYS A 98 -9.95 10.72 13.29
C CYS A 98 -8.76 11.65 13.04
N PHE A 99 -7.56 11.10 12.78
CA PHE A 99 -6.35 11.88 12.48
C PHE A 99 -5.81 11.64 11.06
N ARG A 100 -6.59 11.00 10.19
CA ARG A 100 -6.17 10.69 8.81
C ARG A 100 -6.54 11.77 7.78
N GLU A 101 -7.06 12.93 8.20
CA GLU A 101 -7.55 14.03 7.34
C GLU A 101 -6.47 14.71 6.47
#